data_AF-A0AAU9CVG2-F1
#
_entry.id   AF-A0AAU9CVG2-F1
#
_cell.length_a   1.000
_cell.length_b   1.000
_cell.length_c   1.000
_cell.angle_alpha   90.00
_cell.angle_beta   90.00
_cell.angle_gamma   90.00
#
_symmetry.space_group_name_H-M   'P 1'
#
loop_
_entity.id
_entity.type
_entity.pdbx_description
1 polymer ?
#
loop_
_entity_poly.entity_id
_entity_poly.type
_entity_poly.pdbx_seq_one_letter_code
_entity_poly.pdbx_strand_id
1 'polypeptide(L)' 'MENHNVDNVTLFDITSDSAAGQRLVEVGGKKQVPCLFIDGKPMYESDDIIEYLGTLLDHQTDDVAK' A
#
# COMPACT_ATOMS: atom_id res chain seq x y z
N MET A 1 -16.70 4.82 5.99
CA MET A 1 -15.36 4.30 5.71
C MET A 1 -14.96 3.52 6.93
N GLU A 2 -14.91 2.20 6.82
CA GLU A 2 -14.46 1.34 7.93
C GLU A 2 -12.94 1.39 7.97
N ASN A 3 -12.38 1.65 9.15
CA ASN A 3 -10.93 1.62 9.35
C ASN A 3 -10.54 0.18 9.64
N HIS A 4 -9.72 -0.38 8.78
CA HIS A 4 -9.34 -1.78 8.84
C HIS A 4 -8.05 -2.06 9.61
N ASN A 5 -7.44 -1.06 10.29
CA ASN A 5 -6.23 -1.22 11.11
C ASN A 5 -5.12 -2.06 10.43
N VAL A 6 -4.72 -1.69 9.21
CA VAL A 6 -3.59 -2.34 8.53
C VAL A 6 -2.28 -1.92 9.21
N ASP A 7 -1.66 -2.86 9.93
CA ASP A 7 -0.32 -2.70 10.48
C ASP A 7 0.75 -2.93 9.39
N ASN A 8 1.93 -2.32 9.52
CA ASN A 8 3.09 -2.45 8.61
C ASN A 8 2.99 -1.78 7.23
N VAL A 9 2.13 -0.78 7.05
CA VAL A 9 2.12 0.06 5.83
C VAL A 9 2.70 1.44 6.15
N THR A 10 3.71 1.86 5.37
CA THR A 10 4.24 3.23 5.43
C THR A 10 3.54 4.10 4.40
N LEU A 11 2.97 5.22 4.84
CA LEU A 11 2.33 6.20 3.97
C LEU A 11 3.33 7.26 3.52
N PHE A 12 3.24 7.62 2.25
CA PHE A 12 4.01 8.71 1.65
C PHE A 12 3.06 9.70 0.99
N ASP A 13 3.22 10.99 1.30
CA ASP A 13 2.50 12.08 0.65
C ASP A 13 3.39 12.73 -0.41
N ILE A 14 3.09 12.48 -1.67
CA ILE A 14 3.87 12.98 -2.82
C ILE A 14 3.73 14.48 -3.06
N THR A 15 2.82 15.16 -2.34
CA THR A 15 2.66 16.62 -2.43
C THR A 15 3.61 17.35 -1.50
N SER A 16 3.96 16.74 -0.38
CA SER A 16 4.91 17.28 0.62
C SER A 16 6.31 16.65 0.53
N ASP A 17 6.42 15.42 0.02
CA ASP A 17 7.68 14.71 -0.20
C ASP A 17 7.98 14.58 -1.70
N SER A 18 8.91 15.42 -2.18
CA SER A 18 9.34 15.42 -3.58
C SER A 18 10.09 14.14 -3.97
N ALA A 19 10.82 13.51 -3.04
CA ALA A 19 11.55 12.26 -3.31
C ALA A 19 10.58 11.08 -3.47
N ALA A 20 9.53 11.03 -2.64
CA ALA A 20 8.44 10.06 -2.82
C ALA A 20 7.74 10.24 -4.18
N GLY A 21 7.46 11.48 -4.56
CA GLY A 21 6.88 11.80 -5.86
C GLY A 21 7.78 11.42 -7.04
N GLN A 22 9.09 11.62 -6.92
CA GLN A 22 10.07 11.22 -7.92
C GLN A 22 10.14 9.68 -8.05
N ARG A 23 10.25 8.96 -6.92
CA ARG A 23 10.24 7.49 -6.89
C ARG A 23 8.98 6.91 -7.52
N LEU A 24 7.82 7.53 -7.29
CA LEU A 24 6.55 7.12 -7.89
C LEU A 24 6.60 7.18 -9.43
N VAL A 25 7.22 8.21 -10.00
CA VAL A 25 7.35 8.33 -11.46
C VAL A 25 8.44 7.41 -12.00
N GLU A 26 9.61 7.35 -11.35
CA GLU A 26 10.76 6.57 -11.81
C GLU A 26 10.51 5.05 -11.78
N VAL A 27 9.90 4.55 -10.69
CA VAL A 27 9.64 3.11 -10.52
C VAL A 27 8.23 2.75 -11.01
N GLY A 28 7.26 3.63 -10.76
CA GLY A 28 5.86 3.40 -11.09
C GLY A 28 5.46 3.78 -12.52
N GLY A 29 6.26 4.59 -13.20
CA GLY A 29 6.02 5.04 -14.58
C GLY A 29 4.97 6.14 -14.73
N LYS A 30 4.21 6.46 -13.67
CA LYS A 30 3.18 7.51 -13.70
C LYS A 30 2.96 8.14 -12.32
N LYS A 31 2.59 9.42 -12.30
CA LYS A 31 2.24 10.16 -11.08
C LYS A 31 0.76 9.95 -10.69
N GLN A 32 0.32 8.70 -10.64
CA GLN A 32 -1.04 8.31 -10.26
C GLN A 32 -1.08 7.93 -8.77
N VAL A 33 -2.15 8.30 -8.08
CA VAL A 33 -2.47 7.84 -6.72
C VAL A 33 -3.92 7.34 -6.66
N PRO A 34 -4.26 6.40 -5.76
CA PRO A 34 -3.35 5.67 -4.85
C PRO A 34 -2.38 4.75 -5.61
N CYS A 35 -1.26 4.41 -4.97
CA CYS A 35 -0.29 3.43 -5.45
C CYS A 35 0.27 2.67 -4.25
N LEU A 36 0.16 1.35 -4.28
CA LEU A 36 0.78 0.48 -3.28
C LEU A 36 2.09 -0.09 -3.85
N PHE A 37 3.15 -0.05 -3.05
CA PHE A 37 4.40 -0.73 -3.39
C PHE A 37 4.51 -2.03 -2.59
N ILE A 38 4.66 -3.15 -3.28
CA ILE A 38 4.86 -4.48 -2.69
C ILE A 38 6.18 -5.02 -3.26
N ASP A 39 7.16 -5.27 -2.39
CA ASP A 39 8.52 -5.68 -2.79
C ASP A 39 9.12 -4.80 -3.89
N GLY A 40 8.91 -3.49 -3.79
CA GLY A 40 9.39 -2.50 -4.75
C GLY A 40 8.60 -2.43 -6.06
N LYS A 41 7.59 -3.28 -6.27
CA LYS A 41 6.73 -3.25 -7.47
C LYS A 41 5.47 -2.40 -7.23
N PRO A 42 5.08 -1.56 -8.20
CA PRO A 42 3.91 -0.69 -8.08
C PRO A 42 2.60 -1.44 -8.43
N MET A 43 1.54 -1.17 -7.67
CA MET A 43 0.16 -1.59 -7.93
C MET A 43 -0.74 -0.34 -7.87
N TYR A 44 -1.58 -0.15 -8.89
CA TYR A 44 -2.34 1.09 -9.10
C TYR A 44 -3.85 0.92 -9.10
N GLU A 45 -4.35 -0.27 -9.38
CA GLU A 45 -5.78 -0.50 -9.42
C GLU A 45 -6.31 -0.55 -7.98
N SER A 46 -7.25 0.33 -7.68
CA SER A 46 -7.77 0.47 -6.32
C SER A 46 -8.39 -0.83 -5.81
N ASP A 47 -9.07 -1.58 -6.67
CA ASP A 47 -9.70 -2.85 -6.31
C ASP A 47 -8.63 -3.90 -5.92
N ASP A 48 -7.55 -4.01 -6.70
CA ASP A 48 -6.41 -4.89 -6.39
C ASP A 48 -5.73 -4.49 -5.07
N ILE A 49 -5.59 -3.18 -4.81
CA ILE A 49 -5.01 -2.65 -3.56
C ILE A 49 -5.91 -3.04 -2.38
N ILE A 50 -7.23 -2.88 -2.50
CA ILE A 50 -8.19 -3.24 -1.46
C ILE A 50 -8.14 -4.75 -1.19
N GLU A 51 -8.16 -5.57 -2.25
CA GLU A 51 -8.10 -7.03 -2.12
C GLU A 51 -6.80 -7.45 -1.41
N TYR A 52 -5.65 -6.94 -1.86
CA TYR A 52 -4.36 -7.26 -1.25
C TYR A 52 -4.29 -6.87 0.23
N LEU A 53 -4.69 -5.64 0.57
CA LEU A 53 -4.71 -5.19 1.96
C LEU A 53 -5.70 -6.01 2.80
N GLY A 54 -6.83 -6.43 2.23
CA GLY A 54 -7.78 -7.34 2.87
C GLY A 54 -7.13 -8.66 3.30
N THR A 55 -6.31 -9.26 2.43
CA THR A 55 -5.60 -10.51 2.77
C THR A 55 -4.66 -10.38 3.96
N LEU A 56 -4.06 -9.20 4.19
CA LEU A 56 -3.18 -8.96 5.33
C LEU A 56 -3.92 -8.94 6.67
N LEU A 57 -5.21 -8.65 6.65
CA LEU A 57 -6.06 -8.58 7.84
C LEU A 57 -6.61 -9.95 8.22
N ASP A 58 -6.95 -10.77 7.23
CA ASP A 58 -7.51 -12.10 7.44
C ASP A 58 -6.50 -13.06 8.10
N HIS A 59 -5.20 -12.81 7.92
CA HIS A 59 -4.11 -13.58 8.55
C HIS A 59 -3.84 -13.25 10.04
N GLN A 60 -4.58 -12.32 10.67
CA GLN A 60 -4.45 -12.04 12.11
C GLN A 60 -5.16 -13.06 13.02
N THR A 61 -5.71 -14.15 12.48
CA THR A 61 -6.49 -15.13 13.27
C THR A 61 -5.73 -16.39 13.73
N ASP A 62 -4.48 -16.60 13.31
CA ASP A 62 -3.76 -17.87 13.57
C ASP A 62 -2.69 -17.83 14.67
N ASP A 63 -2.38 -16.68 15.30
CA ASP A 63 -1.27 -16.57 16.29
C ASP A 63 -1.73 -16.61 17.77
N VAL A 64 -2.85 -17.27 18.08
CA VAL A 64 -3.29 -17.54 19.48
C VAL A 64 -3.30 -19.04 19.80
N ALA A 65 -2.31 -19.78 19.31
CA ALA A 65 -2.11 -21.17 19.67
C ALA A 65 -0.62 -21.48 19.89
N LYS A 66 -0.03 -20.90 20.94
CA LYS A 66 1.10 -21.47 21.68
C LYS A 66 1.08 -21.04 23.13
#